data_AF-A0A553F482-F1
#
_entry.id   AF-A0A553F482-F1
#
_cell.length_a   1.000
_cell.length_b   1.000
_cell.length_c   1.000
_cell.angle_alpha   90.00
_cell.angle_beta   90.00
_cell.angle_gamma   90.00
#
_symmetry.space_group_name_H-M   'P 1'
#
loop_
_entity.id
_entity.type
_entity.pdbx_description
1 polymer ?
#
loop_
_entity_poly.entity_id
_entity_poly.type
_entity_poly.pdbx_seq_one_letter_code
_entity_poly.pdbx_strand_id
1 'polypeptide(L)'
;MGFNRFSAVFNHLFSEKRLSFEDNRIYLIFNIAVLMAILVVAGIAIFLLSIEAISSFWICVGEIIVFFVLLFMHMRGHYTVSRYVFFVLAILMQCYGSLYHGEDGGFDFLFLATALLPVLFFQKKAYYFSLFVFSISCYIAIKTLYDSIAPIMPLERQAIPYYSNIFISSLLVYFGYGLFKSAHLNYERKLKAQKKSIKQQKQALLGVKDQLEELLEVKARTIKEQNQNMIKYAYLNSHKVRSPLARILGLVNLTKFEDLNDEDKRKYYFDELKANAKDLDNVLAEINQTLSSNIGQ
;
A
#
# COMPACT_ATOMS: atom_id res chain seq x y z
N MET A 1 -32.36 16.90 17.00
CA MET A 1 -30.87 16.88 17.07
C MET A 1 -30.28 15.66 17.81
N GLY A 2 -30.97 15.00 18.75
CA GLY A 2 -30.44 13.83 19.48
C GLY A 2 -30.26 12.55 18.65
N PHE A 3 -31.15 12.28 17.69
CA PHE A 3 -31.14 11.04 16.89
C PHE A 3 -29.91 10.94 15.97
N ASN A 4 -29.48 12.05 15.36
CA ASN A 4 -28.28 12.09 14.50
C ASN A 4 -26.97 11.90 15.30
N ARG A 5 -26.92 12.36 16.56
CA ARG A 5 -25.75 12.11 17.43
C ARG A 5 -25.68 10.66 17.88
N PHE A 6 -26.82 10.04 18.18
CA PHE A 6 -26.87 8.63 18.57
C PHE A 6 -26.48 7.71 17.40
N SER A 7 -26.98 7.99 16.19
CA SER A 7 -26.56 7.30 14.96
C SER A 7 -25.06 7.46 14.69
N ALA A 8 -24.49 8.65 14.93
CA ALA A 8 -23.06 8.90 14.74
C ALA A 8 -22.19 8.10 15.74
N VAL A 9 -22.58 8.04 17.02
CA VAL A 9 -21.86 7.25 18.03
C VAL A 9 -21.97 5.76 17.73
N PHE A 10 -23.15 5.28 17.32
CA PHE A 10 -23.36 3.88 16.95
C PHE A 10 -22.50 3.49 15.74
N ASN A 11 -22.46 4.33 14.71
CA ASN A 11 -21.61 4.10 13.53
C ASN A 11 -20.11 4.10 13.89
N HIS A 12 -19.69 4.95 14.82
CA HIS A 12 -18.31 5.02 15.31
C HIS A 12 -17.94 3.78 16.13
N LEU A 13 -18.90 3.15 16.81
CA LEU A 13 -18.68 1.92 17.58
C LEU A 13 -18.28 0.74 16.68
N PHE A 14 -18.89 0.64 15.50
CA PHE A 14 -18.73 -0.49 14.58
C PHE A 14 -17.82 -0.22 13.39
N SER A 15 -17.47 1.04 13.12
CA SER A 15 -16.59 1.39 12.02
C SER A 15 -15.86 2.71 12.24
N GLU A 16 -14.57 2.73 11.92
CA GLU A 16 -13.78 3.95 11.82
C GLU A 16 -13.35 4.17 10.37
N LYS A 17 -13.90 5.20 9.73
CA LYS A 17 -13.68 5.48 8.29
C LYS A 17 -12.22 5.83 7.96
N ARG A 18 -11.44 6.24 8.95
CA ARG A 18 -10.03 6.63 8.80
C ARG A 18 -9.06 5.45 8.83
N LEU A 19 -9.52 4.27 9.26
CA LEU A 19 -8.66 3.09 9.38
C LEU A 19 -8.61 2.29 8.08
N SER A 20 -7.49 1.57 7.87
CA SER A 20 -7.41 0.54 6.84
C SER A 20 -8.48 -0.53 7.09
N PHE A 21 -8.87 -1.29 6.06
CA PHE A 21 -9.86 -2.36 6.23
C PHE A 21 -9.46 -3.36 7.33
N GLU A 22 -8.16 -3.68 7.45
CA GLU A 22 -7.65 -4.61 8.45
C GLU A 22 -7.65 -4.01 9.86
N ASP A 23 -7.26 -2.74 10.00
CA ASP A 23 -7.31 -2.04 11.28
C ASP A 23 -8.74 -1.81 11.75
N ASN A 24 -9.66 -1.54 10.82
CA ASN A 24 -11.08 -1.38 11.10
C ASN A 24 -11.71 -2.72 11.55
N ARG A 25 -11.25 -3.85 11.01
CA ARG A 25 -11.66 -5.18 11.51
C ARG A 25 -11.18 -5.43 12.94
N ILE A 26 -9.93 -5.12 13.25
CA ILE A 26 -9.39 -5.28 14.61
C ILE A 26 -10.09 -4.32 15.58
N TYR A 27 -10.37 -3.10 15.12
CA TYR A 27 -11.14 -2.10 15.85
C TYR A 27 -12.53 -2.64 16.24
N LEU A 28 -13.26 -3.17 15.27
CA LEU A 28 -14.58 -3.77 15.46
C LEU A 28 -14.56 -4.95 16.43
N ILE A 29 -13.65 -5.92 16.21
CA ILE A 29 -13.54 -7.12 17.05
C ILE A 29 -13.25 -6.72 18.51
N PHE A 30 -12.36 -5.75 18.73
CA PHE A 30 -12.04 -5.29 20.07
C PHE A 30 -13.25 -4.62 20.75
N ASN A 31 -13.96 -3.74 20.05
CA ASN A 31 -15.12 -3.06 20.63
C ASN A 31 -16.23 -4.05 21.00
N ILE A 32 -16.48 -5.04 20.14
CA ILE A 32 -17.42 -6.13 20.44
C ILE A 32 -16.95 -6.91 21.67
N ALA A 33 -15.65 -7.24 21.76
CA ALA A 33 -15.11 -7.96 22.91
C ALA A 33 -15.29 -7.18 24.22
N VAL A 34 -15.03 -5.87 24.24
CA VAL A 34 -15.23 -5.02 25.42
C VAL A 34 -16.71 -4.92 25.79
N LEU A 35 -17.61 -4.77 24.81
CA LEU A 35 -19.06 -4.76 25.07
C LEU A 35 -19.56 -6.08 25.64
N MET A 36 -19.07 -7.20 25.10
CA MET A 36 -19.37 -8.54 25.64
C MET A 36 -18.84 -8.68 27.07
N ALA A 37 -17.64 -8.18 27.36
CA ALA A 37 -17.08 -8.19 28.71
C ALA A 37 -17.95 -7.36 29.69
N ILE A 38 -18.41 -6.17 29.27
CA ILE A 38 -19.35 -5.36 30.07
C ILE A 38 -20.64 -6.13 30.37
N LEU A 39 -21.21 -6.81 29.37
CA LEU A 39 -22.44 -7.60 29.55
C LEU A 39 -22.23 -8.76 30.53
N VAL A 40 -21.09 -9.46 30.44
CA VAL A 40 -20.74 -10.56 31.35
C VAL A 40 -20.57 -10.03 32.78
N VAL A 41 -19.80 -8.96 32.97
CA VAL A 41 -19.57 -8.38 34.31
C VAL A 41 -20.86 -7.81 34.89
N ALA A 42 -21.74 -7.21 34.08
CA ALA A 42 -23.05 -6.76 34.53
C ALA A 42 -23.94 -7.92 34.99
N GLY A 43 -23.93 -9.05 34.26
CA GLY A 43 -24.63 -10.27 34.68
C GLY A 43 -24.10 -10.81 36.01
N ILE A 44 -22.78 -10.82 36.19
CA ILE A 44 -22.13 -11.20 37.46
C ILE A 44 -22.53 -10.24 38.58
N ALA A 45 -22.53 -8.93 38.34
CA ALA A 45 -22.93 -7.93 39.32
C ALA A 45 -24.37 -8.14 39.80
N ILE A 46 -25.31 -8.39 38.89
CA ILE A 46 -26.71 -8.68 39.23
C ILE A 46 -26.81 -9.96 40.08
N PHE A 47 -26.07 -11.00 39.71
CA PHE A 47 -26.01 -12.24 40.50
C PHE A 47 -25.43 -12.00 41.91
N LEU A 48 -24.34 -11.25 42.02
CA LEU A 48 -23.72 -10.91 43.31
C LEU A 48 -24.67 -10.11 44.21
N LEU A 49 -25.47 -9.21 43.63
CA LEU A 49 -26.50 -8.48 44.35
C LEU A 49 -27.59 -9.42 44.90
N SER A 50 -27.95 -10.48 44.15
CA SER A 50 -28.96 -11.46 44.57
C SER A 50 -28.53 -12.33 45.75
N ILE A 51 -27.22 -12.49 45.96
CA ILE A 51 -26.64 -13.24 47.09
C ILE A 51 -26.10 -12.32 48.19
N GLU A 52 -26.47 -11.04 48.18
CA GLU A 52 -26.06 -10.01 49.16
C GLU A 52 -24.53 -9.80 49.29
N ALA A 53 -23.76 -10.16 48.25
CA ALA A 53 -22.32 -9.97 48.21
C ALA A 53 -21.94 -8.52 47.81
N ILE A 54 -22.26 -7.56 48.69
CA ILE A 54 -22.17 -6.12 48.41
C ILE A 54 -20.74 -5.67 48.06
N SER A 55 -19.71 -6.20 48.73
CA SER A 55 -18.32 -5.83 48.46
C SER A 55 -17.89 -6.22 47.03
N SER A 56 -18.17 -7.45 46.62
CA SER A 56 -17.88 -7.94 45.27
C SER A 56 -18.69 -7.24 44.19
N PHE A 57 -19.94 -6.84 44.49
CA PHE A 57 -20.77 -6.05 43.58
C PHE A 57 -20.08 -4.72 43.19
N TRP A 58 -19.53 -3.99 44.16
CA TRP A 58 -18.85 -2.72 43.88
C TRP A 58 -17.59 -2.88 43.03
N ILE A 59 -16.90 -4.02 43.15
CA ILE A 59 -15.77 -4.36 42.27
C ILE A 59 -16.24 -4.49 40.82
N CYS A 60 -17.35 -5.20 40.57
CA CYS A 60 -17.91 -5.32 39.22
C CYS A 60 -18.37 -3.97 38.64
N VAL A 61 -18.96 -3.09 39.47
CA VAL A 61 -19.32 -1.73 39.03
C VAL A 61 -18.08 -0.93 38.62
N GLY A 62 -17.00 -1.01 39.41
CA GLY A 62 -15.71 -0.40 39.07
C GLY A 62 -15.15 -0.92 37.75
N GLU A 63 -15.19 -2.23 37.53
CA GLU A 63 -14.72 -2.86 36.28
C GLU A 63 -15.53 -2.41 35.06
N ILE A 64 -16.86 -2.32 35.18
CA ILE A 64 -17.72 -1.81 34.11
C ILE A 64 -17.35 -0.36 33.74
N ILE A 65 -17.12 0.50 34.74
CA ILE A 65 -16.69 1.89 34.50
C ILE A 65 -15.36 1.90 33.73
N VAL A 66 -14.40 1.07 34.14
CA VAL A 66 -13.10 0.97 33.46
C VAL A 66 -13.27 0.51 32.01
N PHE A 67 -14.12 -0.49 31.73
CA PHE A 67 -14.40 -0.92 30.36
C PHE A 67 -15.06 0.18 29.51
N PHE A 68 -15.97 0.97 30.07
CA PHE A 68 -16.53 2.13 29.37
C PHE A 68 -15.46 3.19 29.07
N VAL A 69 -14.54 3.46 30.00
CA VAL A 69 -13.40 4.37 29.77
C VAL A 69 -12.50 3.83 28.66
N LEU A 70 -12.17 2.53 28.66
CA LEU A 70 -11.36 1.91 27.63
C LEU A 70 -12.03 1.95 26.25
N LEU A 71 -13.33 1.69 26.19
CA LEU A 71 -14.11 1.79 24.96
C LEU A 71 -14.13 3.23 24.44
N PHE A 72 -14.33 4.20 25.34
CA PHE A 72 -14.30 5.62 24.97
C PHE A 72 -12.92 6.05 24.46
N MET A 73 -11.84 5.66 25.14
CA MET A 73 -10.46 5.93 24.68
C MET A 73 -10.18 5.30 23.32
N HIS A 74 -10.68 4.08 23.10
CA HIS A 74 -10.51 3.38 21.82
C HIS A 74 -11.25 4.08 20.69
N MET A 75 -12.51 4.49 20.90
CA MET A 75 -13.27 5.30 19.95
C MET A 75 -12.61 6.66 19.67
N ARG A 76 -11.87 7.23 20.63
CA ARG A 76 -11.13 8.49 20.45
C ARG A 76 -9.81 8.37 19.69
N GLY A 77 -9.42 7.16 19.30
CA GLY A 77 -8.20 6.92 18.52
C GLY A 77 -7.02 6.38 19.32
N HIS A 78 -7.14 6.22 20.64
CA HIS A 78 -6.09 5.67 21.50
C HIS A 78 -6.09 4.13 21.48
N TYR A 79 -6.06 3.52 20.29
CA TYR A 79 -6.30 2.09 20.09
C TYR A 79 -5.29 1.20 20.83
N THR A 80 -4.00 1.49 20.66
CA THR A 80 -2.93 0.67 21.24
C THR A 80 -2.96 0.71 22.76
N VAL A 81 -3.15 1.91 23.34
CA VAL A 81 -3.19 2.11 24.79
C VAL A 81 -4.40 1.38 25.38
N SER A 82 -5.59 1.60 24.81
CA SER A 82 -6.81 0.95 25.29
C SER A 82 -6.72 -0.58 25.26
N ARG A 83 -6.24 -1.16 24.14
CA ARG A 83 -6.02 -2.62 24.02
C ARG A 83 -5.00 -3.12 25.04
N TYR A 84 -3.91 -2.38 25.27
CA TYR A 84 -2.84 -2.82 26.16
C TYR A 84 -3.31 -2.82 27.61
N VAL A 85 -3.94 -1.73 28.04
CA VAL A 85 -4.52 -1.60 29.38
C VAL A 85 -5.61 -2.66 29.60
N PHE A 86 -6.44 -2.96 28.60
CA PHE A 86 -7.42 -4.04 28.69
C PHE A 86 -6.78 -5.39 29.03
N PHE A 87 -5.72 -5.78 28.32
CA PHE A 87 -5.04 -7.06 28.60
C PHE A 87 -4.29 -7.07 29.94
N VAL A 88 -3.66 -5.96 30.32
CA VAL A 88 -3.04 -5.84 31.66
C VAL A 88 -4.07 -6.00 32.76
N LEU A 89 -5.21 -5.32 32.65
CA LEU A 89 -6.30 -5.44 33.62
C LEU A 89 -6.87 -6.86 33.66
N ALA A 90 -7.06 -7.51 32.51
CA ALA A 90 -7.49 -8.90 32.45
C ALA A 90 -6.53 -9.84 33.20
N ILE A 91 -5.22 -9.66 33.03
CA ILE A 91 -4.19 -10.44 33.75
C ILE A 91 -4.25 -10.16 35.26
N LEU A 92 -4.40 -8.89 35.67
CA LEU A 92 -4.52 -8.53 37.09
C LEU A 92 -5.81 -9.09 37.72
N MET A 93 -6.93 -9.07 37.00
CA MET A 93 -8.18 -9.67 37.46
C MET A 93 -8.08 -11.19 37.57
N GLN A 94 -7.31 -11.85 36.70
CA GLN A 94 -6.99 -13.28 36.83
C GLN A 94 -6.16 -13.54 38.08
N CYS A 95 -5.12 -12.73 38.35
CA CYS A 95 -4.35 -12.83 39.60
C CYS A 95 -5.25 -12.70 40.83
N TYR A 96 -6.14 -11.69 40.83
CA TYR A 96 -7.10 -11.49 41.90
C TYR A 96 -8.03 -12.70 42.06
N GLY A 97 -8.65 -13.17 40.97
CA GLY A 97 -9.56 -14.31 40.99
C GLY A 97 -8.89 -15.59 41.48
N SER A 98 -7.65 -15.85 41.05
CA SER A 98 -6.83 -16.97 41.49
C SER A 98 -6.50 -16.91 42.99
N LEU A 99 -6.01 -15.78 43.51
CA LEU A 99 -5.69 -15.66 44.93
C LEU A 99 -6.96 -15.67 45.81
N TYR A 100 -8.06 -15.13 45.31
CA TYR A 100 -9.31 -15.05 46.06
C TYR A 100 -9.96 -16.43 46.24
N HIS A 101 -9.99 -17.24 45.18
CA HIS A 101 -10.68 -18.53 45.19
C HIS A 101 -9.76 -19.76 45.37
N GLY A 102 -8.45 -19.57 45.24
CA GLY A 102 -7.46 -20.65 45.29
C GLY A 102 -7.36 -21.45 43.99
N GLU A 103 -6.53 -22.49 44.03
CA GLU A 103 -6.24 -23.35 42.88
C GLU A 103 -7.48 -24.02 42.29
N ASP A 104 -8.40 -24.42 43.16
CA ASP A 104 -9.65 -25.09 42.77
C ASP A 104 -10.64 -24.17 42.03
N GLY A 105 -10.40 -22.85 41.98
CA GLY A 105 -11.19 -21.94 41.15
C GLY A 105 -10.89 -22.04 39.65
N GLY A 106 -9.72 -22.56 39.26
CA GLY A 106 -9.33 -22.72 37.85
C GLY A 106 -9.13 -21.41 37.06
N PHE A 107 -9.04 -20.25 37.73
CA PHE A 107 -8.81 -18.95 37.08
C PHE A 107 -7.43 -18.86 36.41
N ASP A 108 -6.47 -19.66 36.88
CA ASP A 108 -5.12 -19.74 36.36
C ASP A 108 -5.07 -20.29 34.93
N PHE A 109 -6.04 -21.09 34.49
CA PHE A 109 -6.15 -21.52 33.10
C PHE A 109 -6.40 -20.37 32.12
N LEU A 110 -6.99 -19.26 32.59
CA LEU A 110 -7.27 -18.09 31.73
C LEU A 110 -5.99 -17.31 31.35
N PHE A 111 -4.86 -17.51 32.07
CA PHE A 111 -3.56 -16.92 31.70
C PHE A 111 -3.10 -17.39 30.31
N LEU A 112 -3.47 -18.62 29.90
CA LEU A 112 -3.14 -19.12 28.56
C LEU A 112 -3.83 -18.30 27.47
N ALA A 113 -5.10 -17.96 27.67
CA ALA A 113 -5.86 -17.14 26.74
C ALA A 113 -5.29 -15.70 26.67
N THR A 114 -4.99 -15.08 27.81
CA THR A 114 -4.41 -13.72 27.87
C THR A 114 -2.95 -13.67 27.42
N ALA A 115 -2.23 -14.78 27.41
CA ALA A 115 -0.89 -14.86 26.83
C ALA A 115 -0.92 -14.90 25.29
N LEU A 116 -1.90 -15.58 24.68
CA LEU A 116 -1.93 -15.84 23.23
C LEU A 116 -2.78 -14.85 22.44
N LEU A 117 -3.95 -14.43 22.97
CA LEU A 117 -4.88 -13.55 22.27
C LEU A 117 -4.31 -12.16 21.89
N PRO A 118 -3.38 -11.53 22.65
CA PRO A 118 -2.82 -10.23 22.27
C PRO A 118 -2.22 -10.20 20.86
N VAL A 119 -1.71 -11.33 20.36
CA VAL A 119 -1.17 -11.45 18.98
C VAL A 119 -2.19 -11.03 17.92
N LEU A 120 -3.49 -11.18 18.18
CA LEU A 120 -4.56 -10.79 17.25
C LEU A 120 -4.82 -9.27 17.23
N PHE A 121 -4.43 -8.55 18.28
CA PHE A 121 -4.81 -7.15 18.50
C PHE A 121 -3.64 -6.17 18.31
N PHE A 122 -2.40 -6.66 18.27
CA PHE A 122 -1.19 -5.85 18.12
C PHE A 122 -0.38 -6.23 16.88
N GLN A 123 -0.03 -5.23 16.08
CA GLN A 123 0.88 -5.41 14.94
C GLN A 123 2.35 -5.47 15.36
N LYS A 124 2.76 -4.66 16.36
CA LYS A 124 4.16 -4.60 16.80
C LYS A 124 4.47 -5.74 17.79
N LYS A 125 5.55 -6.48 17.50
CA LYS A 125 5.99 -7.63 18.30
C LYS A 125 6.23 -7.31 19.77
N ALA A 126 6.77 -6.13 20.05
CA ALA A 126 7.06 -5.69 21.41
C ALA A 126 5.83 -5.75 22.33
N TYR A 127 4.65 -5.34 21.85
CA TYR A 127 3.45 -5.29 22.71
C TYR A 127 2.95 -6.67 23.09
N TYR A 128 2.66 -7.55 22.12
CA TYR A 128 2.14 -8.87 22.45
C TYR A 128 3.19 -9.76 23.13
N PHE A 129 4.49 -9.58 22.83
CA PHE A 129 5.55 -10.29 23.53
C PHE A 129 5.67 -9.85 24.99
N SER A 130 5.56 -8.55 25.28
CA SER A 130 5.56 -8.05 26.67
C SER A 130 4.37 -8.59 27.48
N LEU A 131 3.17 -8.65 26.88
CA LEU A 131 1.98 -9.19 27.53
C LEU A 131 2.07 -10.71 27.72
N PHE A 132 2.68 -11.42 26.77
CA PHE A 132 2.98 -12.85 26.91
C PHE A 132 3.89 -13.11 28.11
N VAL A 133 5.03 -12.40 28.19
CA VAL A 133 5.96 -12.53 29.31
C VAL A 133 5.28 -12.17 30.62
N PHE A 134 4.54 -11.06 30.67
CA PHE A 134 3.81 -10.64 31.86
C PHE A 134 2.78 -11.68 32.31
N SER A 135 1.98 -12.23 31.39
CA SER A 135 0.99 -13.28 31.70
C SER A 135 1.65 -14.54 32.28
N ILE A 136 2.72 -15.03 31.65
CA ILE A 136 3.44 -16.23 32.11
C ILE A 136 4.12 -15.98 33.46
N SER A 137 4.72 -14.80 33.67
CA SER A 137 5.30 -14.42 34.97
C SER A 137 4.24 -14.38 36.07
N CYS A 138 3.07 -13.80 35.79
CA CYS A 138 1.93 -13.81 36.72
C CYS A 138 1.44 -15.23 37.02
N TYR A 139 1.31 -16.09 36.01
CA TYR A 139 0.93 -17.49 36.21
C TYR A 139 1.89 -18.24 37.14
N ILE A 140 3.20 -18.12 36.89
CA ILE A 140 4.23 -18.75 37.74
C ILE A 140 4.16 -18.19 39.16
N ALA A 141 4.08 -16.87 39.31
CA ALA A 141 3.98 -16.23 40.61
C ALA A 141 2.75 -16.71 41.39
N ILE A 142 1.58 -16.80 40.75
CA ILE A 142 0.34 -17.28 41.36
C ILE A 142 0.49 -18.73 41.83
N LYS A 143 1.07 -19.62 40.99
CA LYS A 143 1.30 -21.02 41.38
C LYS A 143 2.22 -21.12 42.60
N THR A 144 3.27 -20.29 42.69
CA THR A 144 4.14 -20.29 43.87
C THR A 144 3.46 -19.70 45.11
N LEU A 145 2.51 -18.78 44.94
CA LEU A 145 1.80 -18.15 46.05
C LEU A 145 0.72 -19.04 46.65
N TYR A 146 0.19 -20.03 45.93
CA TYR A 146 -0.80 -20.97 46.47
C TYR A 146 -0.28 -21.73 47.70
N ASP A 147 1.01 -22.04 47.77
CA ASP A 147 1.60 -22.72 48.92
C ASP A 147 1.72 -21.81 50.15
N SER A 148 1.73 -20.50 49.96
CA SER A 148 2.03 -19.51 51.00
C SER A 148 0.81 -18.69 51.46
N ILE A 149 -0.22 -18.58 50.62
CA ILE A 149 -1.39 -17.74 50.87
C ILE A 149 -2.65 -18.60 50.82
N ALA A 150 -3.34 -18.72 51.96
CA ALA A 150 -4.64 -19.36 52.01
C ALA A 150 -5.68 -18.51 51.24
N PRO A 151 -6.55 -19.14 50.43
CA PRO A 151 -7.58 -18.43 49.70
C PRO A 151 -8.62 -17.82 50.65
N ILE A 152 -9.15 -16.66 50.25
CA ILE A 152 -10.17 -15.93 51.03
C ILE A 152 -11.52 -16.66 50.98
N MET A 153 -11.86 -17.19 49.81
CA MET A 153 -13.11 -17.93 49.56
C MET A 153 -12.79 -19.18 48.73
N PRO A 154 -12.24 -20.25 49.35
CA PRO A 154 -11.91 -21.47 48.63
C PRO A 154 -13.16 -22.03 47.94
N LEU A 155 -13.07 -22.26 46.63
CA LEU A 155 -14.06 -23.04 45.91
C LEU A 155 -13.72 -24.53 46.07
N GLU A 156 -14.71 -25.37 46.37
CA GLU A 156 -14.48 -26.82 46.32
C GLU A 156 -14.25 -27.26 44.87
N ARG A 157 -13.29 -28.16 44.64
CA ARG A 157 -12.90 -28.66 43.30
C ARG A 157 -14.04 -29.29 42.48
N GLN A 158 -15.14 -29.71 43.14
CA GLN A 158 -16.34 -30.22 42.46
C GLN A 158 -17.25 -29.11 41.94
N ALA A 159 -16.94 -27.84 42.22
CA ALA A 159 -17.72 -26.72 41.78
C ALA A 159 -17.58 -26.51 40.27
N ILE A 160 -18.72 -26.19 39.64
CA ILE A 160 -18.86 -25.81 38.22
C ILE A 160 -17.79 -24.80 37.72
N PRO A 161 -17.31 -23.82 38.52
CA PRO A 161 -16.31 -22.84 38.08
C PRO A 161 -14.98 -23.41 37.57
N TYR A 162 -14.47 -24.49 38.15
CA TYR A 162 -13.17 -25.05 37.74
C TYR A 162 -13.22 -25.54 36.29
N TYR A 163 -14.19 -26.42 36.00
CA TYR A 163 -14.37 -26.99 34.66
C TYR A 163 -14.86 -25.95 33.65
N SER A 164 -15.67 -24.98 34.07
CA SER A 164 -16.12 -23.91 33.18
C SER A 164 -14.94 -23.01 32.77
N ASN A 165 -14.02 -22.67 33.67
CA ASN A 165 -12.83 -21.88 33.34
C ASN A 165 -11.87 -22.61 32.38
N ILE A 166 -11.66 -23.92 32.57
CA ILE A 166 -10.89 -24.75 31.61
C ILE A 166 -11.56 -24.74 30.23
N PHE A 167 -12.88 -24.94 30.19
CA PHE A 167 -13.64 -24.95 28.96
C PHE A 167 -13.59 -23.59 28.25
N ILE A 168 -13.79 -22.49 28.98
CA ILE A 168 -13.71 -21.12 28.47
C ILE A 168 -12.32 -20.83 27.94
N SER A 169 -11.25 -21.17 28.68
CA SER A 169 -9.88 -20.96 28.22
C SER A 169 -9.59 -21.73 26.93
N SER A 170 -9.98 -23.01 26.87
CA SER A 170 -9.81 -23.85 25.69
C SER A 170 -10.58 -23.30 24.47
N LEU A 171 -11.80 -22.82 24.69
CA LEU A 171 -12.63 -22.19 23.66
C LEU A 171 -12.00 -20.89 23.14
N LEU A 172 -11.48 -20.04 24.04
CA LEU A 172 -10.81 -18.80 23.68
C LEU A 172 -9.54 -19.06 22.86
N VAL A 173 -8.73 -20.04 23.24
CA VAL A 173 -7.53 -20.44 22.50
C VAL A 173 -7.91 -21.01 21.13
N TYR A 174 -8.90 -21.90 21.06
CA TYR A 174 -9.38 -22.48 19.80
C TYR A 174 -9.91 -21.40 18.85
N PHE A 175 -10.76 -20.50 19.34
CA PHE A 175 -11.30 -19.39 18.55
C PHE A 175 -10.19 -18.43 18.12
N GLY A 176 -9.26 -18.11 19.02
CA GLY A 176 -8.10 -17.28 18.71
C GLY A 176 -7.24 -17.89 17.59
N TYR A 177 -6.97 -19.19 17.65
CA TYR A 177 -6.29 -19.92 16.60
C TYR A 177 -7.08 -19.92 15.28
N GLY A 178 -8.40 -20.11 15.32
CA GLY A 178 -9.27 -20.05 14.14
C GLY A 178 -9.22 -18.69 13.44
N LEU A 179 -9.29 -17.61 14.21
CA LEU A 179 -9.12 -16.24 13.69
C LEU A 179 -7.73 -16.03 13.09
N PHE A 180 -6.68 -16.48 13.77
CA PHE A 180 -5.31 -16.40 13.28
C PHE A 180 -5.14 -17.13 11.94
N LYS A 181 -5.61 -18.37 11.86
CA LYS A 181 -5.57 -19.20 10.65
C LYS A 181 -6.35 -18.57 9.50
N SER A 182 -7.55 -18.06 9.76
CA SER A 182 -8.37 -17.36 8.77
C SER A 182 -7.67 -16.10 8.25
N ALA A 183 -7.05 -15.32 9.14
CA ALA A 183 -6.26 -14.15 8.76
C ALA A 183 -5.07 -14.55 7.88
N HIS A 184 -4.31 -15.57 8.28
CA HIS A 184 -3.15 -16.05 7.53
C HIS A 184 -3.51 -16.52 6.11
N LEU A 185 -4.56 -17.33 5.96
CA LEU A 185 -5.03 -17.80 4.65
C LEU A 185 -5.47 -16.65 3.74
N ASN A 186 -6.11 -15.61 4.30
CA ASN A 186 -6.49 -14.44 3.53
C ASN A 186 -5.28 -13.63 3.05
N TYR A 187 -4.24 -13.49 3.89
CA TYR A 187 -2.98 -12.87 3.46
C TYR A 187 -2.30 -13.67 2.35
N GLU A 188 -2.27 -14.99 2.46
CA GLU A 188 -1.69 -15.85 1.44
C GLU A 188 -2.40 -15.70 0.08
N ARG A 189 -3.74 -15.63 0.09
CA ARG A 189 -4.54 -15.38 -1.13
C ARG A 189 -4.23 -14.01 -1.74
N LYS A 190 -4.19 -12.95 -0.93
CA LYS A 190 -3.85 -11.59 -1.39
C LYS A 190 -2.45 -11.56 -2.01
N LEU A 191 -1.48 -12.20 -1.36
CA LEU A 191 -0.10 -12.28 -1.83
C LEU A 191 -0.01 -13.02 -3.18
N LYS A 192 -0.74 -14.14 -3.32
CA LYS A 192 -0.81 -14.90 -4.57
C LYS A 192 -1.45 -14.09 -5.70
N ALA A 193 -2.52 -13.34 -5.41
CA ALA A 193 -3.17 -12.46 -6.38
C ALA A 193 -2.25 -11.31 -6.84
N GLN A 194 -1.57 -10.65 -5.90
CA GLN A 194 -0.59 -9.59 -6.21
C GLN A 194 0.57 -10.14 -7.05
N LYS A 195 1.12 -11.32 -6.70
CA LYS A 195 2.17 -11.98 -7.47
C LYS A 195 1.74 -12.27 -8.91
N LYS A 196 0.49 -12.71 -9.11
CA LYS A 196 -0.08 -12.92 -10.45
C LYS A 196 -0.18 -11.61 -11.24
N SER A 197 -0.69 -10.54 -10.61
CA SER A 197 -0.79 -9.21 -11.24
C SER A 197 0.58 -8.66 -11.63
N ILE A 198 1.58 -8.73 -10.74
CA ILE A 198 2.96 -8.33 -11.03
C ILE A 198 3.54 -9.11 -12.22
N LYS A 199 3.29 -10.43 -12.27
CA LYS A 199 3.75 -11.26 -13.40
C LYS A 199 3.12 -10.81 -14.73
N GLN A 200 1.82 -10.49 -14.72
CA GLN A 200 1.12 -10.00 -15.91
C GLN A 200 1.63 -8.62 -16.34
N GLN A 201 1.82 -7.69 -15.40
CA GLN A 201 2.39 -6.36 -15.69
C GLN A 201 3.81 -6.48 -16.27
N LYS A 202 4.64 -7.37 -15.73
CA LYS A 202 5.97 -7.65 -16.27
C LYS A 202 5.90 -8.14 -17.72
N GLN A 203 4.99 -9.06 -18.02
CA GLN A 203 4.84 -9.59 -19.39
C GLN A 203 4.35 -8.52 -20.37
N ALA A 204 3.38 -7.69 -19.97
CA ALA A 204 2.92 -6.56 -20.79
C ALA A 204 4.04 -5.53 -21.02
N LEU A 205 4.82 -5.22 -19.98
CA LEU A 205 5.96 -4.30 -20.07
C LEU A 205 7.03 -4.81 -21.04
N LEU A 206 7.31 -6.12 -21.03
CA LEU A 206 8.23 -6.73 -22.00
C LEU A 206 7.69 -6.59 -23.43
N GLY A 207 6.40 -6.86 -23.66
CA GLY A 207 5.80 -6.67 -24.98
C GLY A 207 5.88 -5.22 -25.48
N VAL A 208 5.61 -4.24 -24.62
CA VAL A 208 5.75 -2.81 -24.96
C VAL A 208 7.22 -2.45 -25.22
N LYS A 209 8.15 -3.03 -24.45
CA LYS A 209 9.59 -2.83 -24.66
C LYS A 209 10.00 -3.33 -26.05
N ASP A 210 9.61 -4.54 -26.42
CA ASP A 210 9.96 -5.13 -27.71
C ASP A 210 9.41 -4.29 -28.88
N GLN A 211 8.17 -3.82 -28.77
CA GLN A 211 7.56 -2.89 -29.75
C GLN A 211 8.32 -1.56 -29.86
N LEU A 212 8.80 -1.03 -28.72
CA LEU A 212 9.56 0.21 -28.70
C LEU A 212 10.93 0.04 -29.33
N GLU A 213 11.60 -1.09 -29.09
CA GLU A 213 12.88 -1.42 -29.74
C GLU A 213 12.73 -1.52 -31.25
N GLU A 214 11.69 -2.20 -31.75
CA GLU A 214 11.40 -2.28 -33.19
C GLU A 214 11.15 -0.89 -33.80
N LEU A 215 10.33 -0.06 -33.15
CA LEU A 215 10.05 1.30 -33.61
C LEU A 215 11.30 2.18 -33.61
N LEU A 216 12.17 2.03 -32.61
CA LEU A 216 13.45 2.74 -32.54
C LEU A 216 14.38 2.33 -33.69
N GLU A 217 14.46 1.04 -34.01
CA GLU A 217 15.26 0.56 -35.15
C GLU A 217 14.77 1.13 -36.48
N VAL A 218 13.45 1.10 -36.72
CA VAL A 218 12.84 1.68 -37.92
C VAL A 218 13.14 3.18 -38.00
N LYS A 219 12.93 3.93 -36.91
CA LYS A 219 13.22 5.37 -36.88
C LYS A 219 14.70 5.68 -37.10
N ALA A 220 15.60 4.91 -36.49
CA ALA A 220 17.03 5.07 -36.68
C ALA A 220 17.42 4.85 -38.15
N ARG A 221 16.84 3.86 -38.82
CA ARG A 221 17.04 3.60 -40.25
C ARG A 221 16.56 4.76 -41.11
N THR A 222 15.33 5.23 -40.89
CA THR A 222 14.77 6.38 -41.62
C THR A 222 15.61 7.64 -41.45
N ILE A 223 16.06 7.94 -40.23
CA ILE A 223 16.92 9.10 -39.96
C ILE A 223 18.25 8.96 -40.71
N LYS A 224 18.84 7.76 -40.74
CA LYS A 224 20.09 7.50 -41.46
C LYS A 224 19.93 7.74 -42.97
N GLU A 225 18.84 7.26 -43.56
CA GLU A 225 18.51 7.46 -44.97
C GLU A 225 18.28 8.94 -45.29
N GLN A 226 17.50 9.64 -44.46
CA GLN A 226 17.28 11.08 -44.59
C GLN A 226 18.58 11.88 -44.49
N ASN A 227 19.48 11.52 -43.58
CA ASN A 227 20.78 12.17 -43.43
C ASN A 227 21.67 11.96 -44.66
N GLN A 228 21.73 10.74 -45.21
CA GLN A 228 22.43 10.46 -46.46
C GLN A 228 21.89 11.30 -47.62
N ASN A 229 20.57 11.46 -47.71
CA ASN A 229 19.92 12.30 -48.71
C ASN A 229 20.25 13.79 -48.53
N MET A 230 20.27 14.30 -47.30
CA MET A 230 20.71 15.67 -47.01
C MET A 230 22.16 15.92 -47.43
N ILE A 231 23.07 14.97 -47.17
CA ILE A 231 24.47 15.06 -47.60
C ILE A 231 24.55 15.13 -49.13
N LYS A 232 23.82 14.26 -49.84
CA LYS A 232 23.77 14.27 -51.32
C LYS A 232 23.24 15.60 -51.86
N TYR A 233 22.20 16.16 -51.24
CA TYR A 233 21.64 17.46 -51.60
C TYR A 233 22.66 18.59 -51.39
N ALA A 234 23.32 18.64 -50.23
CA ALA A 234 24.35 19.63 -49.91
C ALA A 234 25.51 19.60 -50.92
N TYR A 235 25.92 18.40 -51.35
CA TYR A 235 26.93 18.21 -52.40
C TYR A 235 26.48 18.76 -53.75
N LEU A 236 25.28 18.39 -54.22
CA LEU A 236 24.73 18.88 -55.50
C LEU A 236 24.60 20.40 -55.50
N ASN A 237 24.10 20.99 -54.41
CA ASN A 237 23.96 22.44 -54.28
C ASN A 237 25.33 23.15 -54.29
N SER A 238 26.31 22.64 -53.54
CA SER A 238 27.62 23.29 -53.40
C SER A 238 28.48 23.21 -54.67
N HIS A 239 28.42 22.10 -55.41
CA HIS A 239 29.27 21.88 -56.58
C HIS A 239 28.57 22.13 -57.91
N LYS A 240 27.37 21.57 -58.10
CA LYS A 240 26.71 21.59 -59.41
C LYS A 240 25.91 22.86 -59.65
N VAL A 241 25.28 23.46 -58.64
CA VAL A 241 24.52 24.71 -58.78
C VAL A 241 25.48 25.91 -58.79
N ARG A 242 26.48 25.91 -57.90
CA ARG A 242 27.41 27.02 -57.76
C ARG A 242 28.27 27.27 -59.00
N SER A 243 28.64 26.22 -59.75
CA SER A 243 29.48 26.34 -60.96
C SER A 243 28.83 27.16 -62.08
N PRO A 244 27.66 26.80 -62.63
CA PRO A 244 26.99 27.60 -63.66
C PRO A 244 26.57 28.97 -63.12
N LEU A 245 26.15 29.08 -61.85
CA LEU A 245 25.82 30.39 -61.26
C LEU A 245 27.04 31.33 -61.21
N ALA A 246 28.21 30.84 -60.79
CA ALA A 246 29.44 31.63 -60.79
C ALA A 246 29.87 32.02 -62.21
N ARG A 247 29.69 31.12 -63.20
CA ARG A 247 29.91 31.41 -64.63
C ARG A 247 28.99 32.53 -65.13
N ILE A 248 27.70 32.45 -64.83
CA ILE A 248 26.72 33.51 -65.17
C ILE A 248 27.13 34.84 -64.54
N LEU A 249 27.40 34.87 -63.24
CA LEU A 249 27.82 36.08 -62.53
C LEU A 249 29.12 36.67 -63.10
N GLY A 250 30.08 35.80 -63.46
CA GLY A 250 31.32 36.20 -64.11
C GLY A 250 31.08 36.83 -65.47
N LEU A 251 30.29 36.19 -66.34
CA LEU A 251 29.90 36.70 -67.66
C LEU A 251 29.16 38.04 -67.54
N VAL A 252 28.18 38.16 -66.64
CA VAL A 252 27.47 39.42 -66.36
C VAL A 252 28.42 40.51 -65.86
N ASN A 253 29.49 40.17 -65.16
CA ASN A 253 30.46 41.16 -64.72
C ASN A 253 31.38 41.61 -65.86
N LEU A 254 31.77 40.69 -66.75
CA LEU A 254 32.59 40.99 -67.93
C LEU A 254 31.88 41.94 -68.91
N THR A 255 30.57 41.82 -69.07
CA THR A 255 29.80 42.73 -69.95
C THR A 255 29.86 44.20 -69.52
N LYS A 256 30.27 44.50 -68.27
CA LYS A 256 30.47 45.88 -67.79
C LYS A 256 31.75 46.53 -68.29
N PHE A 257 32.72 45.73 -68.75
CA PHE A 257 34.04 46.20 -69.17
C PHE A 257 34.26 46.07 -70.69
N GLU A 258 33.30 45.52 -71.42
CA GLU A 258 33.37 45.26 -72.86
C GLU A 258 32.49 46.23 -73.67
N ASP A 259 32.90 46.51 -74.90
CA ASP A 259 32.11 47.32 -75.83
C ASP A 259 31.04 46.45 -76.51
N LEU A 260 29.80 46.53 -75.99
CA LEU A 260 28.65 45.75 -76.47
C LEU A 260 28.00 46.33 -77.74
N ASN A 261 28.54 47.42 -78.31
CA ASN A 261 28.11 47.92 -79.61
C ASN A 261 28.58 47.00 -80.75
N ASP A 262 29.67 46.26 -80.52
CA ASP A 262 30.10 45.14 -81.36
C ASP A 262 29.07 43.99 -81.27
N GLU A 263 28.41 43.73 -82.40
CA GLU A 263 27.35 42.75 -82.52
C GLU A 263 27.83 41.31 -82.27
N ASP A 264 29.07 40.99 -82.67
CA ASP A 264 29.64 39.66 -82.49
C ASP A 264 29.95 39.40 -81.01
N LYS A 265 30.52 40.38 -80.30
CA LYS A 265 30.76 40.30 -78.86
C LYS A 265 29.46 40.20 -78.06
N ARG A 266 28.47 41.04 -78.38
CA ARG A 266 27.16 41.02 -77.73
C ARG A 266 26.49 39.65 -77.88
N LYS A 267 26.52 39.10 -79.09
CA LYS A 267 25.97 37.78 -79.39
C LYS A 267 26.69 36.67 -78.61
N TYR A 268 28.02 36.69 -78.56
CA TYR A 268 28.81 35.73 -77.79
C TYR A 268 28.43 35.70 -76.30
N TYR A 269 28.40 36.85 -75.63
CA TYR A 269 28.04 36.91 -74.21
C TYR A 269 26.60 36.46 -73.95
N PHE A 270 25.66 36.80 -74.84
CA PHE A 270 24.26 36.39 -74.71
C PHE A 270 24.09 34.87 -74.90
N ASP A 271 24.78 34.28 -75.88
CA ASP A 271 24.77 32.85 -76.14
C ASP A 271 25.40 32.06 -74.97
N GLU A 272 26.51 32.55 -74.41
CA GLU A 272 27.15 31.95 -73.22
C GLU A 272 26.28 32.08 -71.97
N LEU A 273 25.67 33.23 -71.71
CA LEU A 273 24.73 33.39 -70.59
C LEU A 273 23.55 32.44 -70.72
N LYS A 274 23.01 32.30 -71.93
CA LYS A 274 21.90 31.38 -72.22
C LYS A 274 22.30 29.93 -72.03
N ALA A 275 23.50 29.54 -72.46
CA ALA A 275 24.04 28.19 -72.26
C ALA A 275 24.21 27.87 -70.76
N ASN A 276 24.83 28.77 -70.00
CA ASN A 276 25.04 28.58 -68.56
C ASN A 276 23.72 28.63 -67.75
N ALA A 277 22.75 29.44 -68.17
CA ALA A 277 21.41 29.46 -67.58
C ALA A 277 20.67 28.13 -67.83
N LYS A 278 20.82 27.55 -69.02
CA LYS A 278 20.26 26.24 -69.36
C LYS A 278 20.94 25.11 -68.59
N ASP A 279 22.25 25.17 -68.41
CA ASP A 279 22.99 24.24 -67.53
C ASP A 279 22.48 24.31 -66.10
N LEU A 280 22.27 25.52 -65.56
CA LEU A 280 21.72 25.71 -64.22
C LEU A 280 20.31 25.12 -64.10
N ASP A 281 19.44 25.36 -65.09
CA ASP A 281 18.08 24.81 -65.12
C ASP A 281 18.09 23.28 -65.15
N ASN A 282 18.98 22.67 -65.96
CA ASN A 282 19.17 21.22 -66.00
C ASN A 282 19.62 20.66 -64.63
N VAL A 283 20.54 21.33 -63.94
CA VAL A 283 20.99 20.94 -62.60
C VAL A 283 19.87 21.07 -61.56
N LEU A 284 19.06 22.14 -61.63
CA LEU A 284 17.90 22.32 -60.75
C LEU A 284 16.83 21.25 -61.01
N ALA A 285 16.62 20.86 -62.27
CA ALA A 285 15.75 19.75 -62.63
C ALA A 285 16.25 18.41 -62.06
N GLU A 286 17.57 18.13 -62.16
CA GLU A 286 18.21 16.93 -61.58
C GLU A 286 18.00 16.88 -60.04
N ILE A 287 18.16 18.01 -59.35
CA ILE A 287 17.94 18.14 -57.91
C ILE A 287 16.47 17.89 -57.54
N ASN A 288 15.53 18.53 -58.26
CA ASN A 288 14.11 18.37 -58.01
C ASN A 288 13.64 16.94 -58.26
N GLN A 289 14.17 16.27 -59.27
CA GLN A 289 13.84 14.86 -59.55
C GLN A 289 14.37 13.94 -58.45
N THR A 290 15.58 14.21 -57.94
CA THR A 290 16.19 13.47 -56.82
C THR A 290 15.44 13.70 -55.50
N LEU A 291 14.82 14.87 -55.29
CA LEU A 291 13.97 15.15 -54.13
C LEU A 291 12.59 14.50 -54.27
N SER A 292 11.96 14.66 -55.43
CA SER A 292 10.60 14.18 -55.71
C SER A 292 10.49 12.66 -55.64
N SER A 293 11.51 11.92 -56.10
CA SER A 293 11.48 10.46 -56.03
C SER A 293 11.56 9.91 -54.59
N ASN A 294 11.97 10.74 -53.62
CA ASN A 294 12.25 10.32 -52.24
C ASN A 294 11.25 10.86 -51.20
N ILE A 295 10.40 11.82 -51.56
CA ILE A 295 9.35 12.39 -50.66
C ILE A 295 8.00 11.67 -50.84
N GLY A 296 7.86 10.83 -51.88
CA GLY A 296 6.61 10.10 -52.21
C GLY A 296 6.50 8.67 -51.69
N GLN A 297 7.40 8.20 -50.83
CA GLN A 297 7.33 6.91 -50.12
C GLN A 297 7.37 7.16 -48.62
#